data_AF-A0A7W1IBL2-F1
#
_entry.id   AF-A0A7W1IBL2-F1
#
_cell.length_a   1.000
_cell.length_b   1.000
_cell.length_c   1.000
_cell.angle_alpha   90.00
_cell.angle_beta   90.00
_cell.angle_gamma   90.00
#
_symmetry.space_group_name_H-M   'P 1'
#
loop_
_entity.id
_entity.type
_entity.pdbx_description
1 polymer ?
#
loop_
_entity_poly.entity_id
_entity_poly.type
_entity_poly.pdbx_seq_one_letter_code
_entity_poly.pdbx_strand_id
1 'polypeptide(L)'
;MSFIRNAMIALAVAAVIPAAASAQVPGGQGQEGAPRRSGGMQQQMLMKDITLSAEQQAQIEKINGAAMEEMRALGPMQRGGPPPDSATRAKRNELRKKQFAEVRKVLTAEQQKTFDANIEELQKRMQEMRRN
;
A
#
# COMPACT_ATOMS: atom_id res chain seq x y z
N MET A 1 4.13 -33.78 -6.03
CA MET A 1 4.00 -33.26 -4.65
C MET A 1 2.93 -32.19 -4.66
N SER A 2 1.73 -32.55 -4.21
CA SER A 2 0.53 -31.69 -4.26
C SER A 2 0.46 -30.85 -2.99
N PHE A 3 0.71 -29.55 -3.10
CA PHE A 3 0.64 -28.63 -1.97
C PHE A 3 -0.78 -28.02 -1.90
N ILE A 4 -1.62 -28.73 -1.17
CA ILE A 4 -2.58 -28.24 -0.16
C ILE A 4 -3.28 -26.91 -0.46
N ARG A 5 -4.51 -27.08 -0.95
CA ARG A 5 -5.72 -26.23 -0.85
C ARG A 5 -5.63 -25.05 0.14
N ASN A 6 -5.67 -23.82 -0.39
CA ASN A 6 -5.94 -22.61 0.39
C ASN A 6 -7.38 -22.66 0.93
N ALA A 7 -7.51 -22.74 2.25
CA ALA A 7 -8.78 -22.72 2.97
C ALA A 7 -9.38 -21.30 2.96
N MET A 8 -10.59 -21.20 2.40
CA MET A 8 -11.54 -20.11 2.63
C MET A 8 -11.96 -20.12 4.10
N ILE A 9 -11.76 -19.03 4.81
CA ILE A 9 -12.42 -18.78 6.10
C ILE A 9 -13.27 -17.52 5.93
N ALA A 10 -14.56 -17.74 5.69
CA ALA A 10 -15.59 -16.75 5.90
C ALA A 10 -16.07 -16.90 7.35
N LEU A 11 -15.84 -15.90 8.19
CA LEU A 11 -16.39 -15.85 9.54
C LEU A 11 -17.32 -14.65 9.65
N ALA A 12 -18.63 -14.92 9.63
CA ALA A 12 -19.65 -13.95 9.99
C ALA A 12 -19.79 -13.93 11.52
N VAL A 13 -19.64 -12.76 12.14
CA VAL A 13 -20.10 -12.51 13.50
C VAL A 13 -20.90 -11.21 13.49
N ALA A 14 -22.21 -11.33 13.67
CA ALA A 14 -23.08 -10.23 14.01
C ALA A 14 -22.93 -9.91 15.50
N ALA A 15 -22.64 -8.66 15.83
CA ALA A 15 -22.77 -8.12 17.17
C ALA A 15 -23.36 -6.70 17.09
N VAL A 16 -24.46 -6.49 17.80
CA VAL A 16 -25.19 -5.22 17.96
C VAL A 16 -24.85 -4.64 19.34
N ILE A 17 -25.06 -3.32 19.49
CA ILE A 17 -25.31 -2.51 20.71
C ILE A 17 -24.05 -1.80 21.30
N PRO A 18 -24.12 -0.58 21.92
CA PRO A 18 -24.89 0.67 21.68
C PRO A 18 -23.96 1.92 21.56
N ALA A 19 -24.54 3.10 21.26
CA ALA A 19 -23.89 4.40 21.42
C ALA A 19 -23.83 4.84 22.90
N ALA A 20 -22.66 5.25 23.38
CA ALA A 20 -22.49 6.03 24.61
C ALA A 20 -21.39 7.09 24.43
N ALA A 21 -21.69 8.31 24.89
CA ALA A 21 -20.92 9.52 24.67
C ALA A 21 -19.75 9.71 25.66
N SER A 22 -18.69 10.33 25.13
CA SER A 22 -17.67 11.19 25.75
C SER A 22 -16.81 10.66 26.91
N ALA A 23 -15.50 10.55 26.64
CA ALA A 23 -14.45 10.95 27.59
C ALA A 23 -13.31 11.62 26.79
N GLN A 24 -13.07 12.90 27.09
CA GLN A 24 -11.99 13.71 26.53
C GLN A 24 -10.63 13.20 27.02
N VAL A 25 -9.72 12.95 26.09
CA VAL A 25 -8.29 12.80 26.38
C VAL A 25 -7.58 14.08 25.91
N PRO A 26 -6.97 14.87 26.82
CA PRO A 26 -6.15 16.00 26.41
C PRO A 26 -4.75 15.49 26.07
N GLY A 27 -4.37 15.53 24.80
CA GLY A 27 -2.99 15.26 24.44
C GLY A 27 -2.79 14.84 22.99
N GLY A 28 -2.23 15.76 22.20
CA GLY A 28 -1.66 15.45 20.90
C GLY A 28 -2.53 15.89 19.74
N GLN A 29 -2.37 17.17 19.36
CA GLN A 29 -2.42 17.56 17.96
C GLN A 29 -1.36 16.75 17.21
N GLY A 30 -1.70 15.51 16.86
CA GLY A 30 -0.98 14.71 15.89
C GLY A 30 -1.30 15.31 14.53
N GLN A 31 -0.44 16.24 14.12
CA GLN A 31 -0.39 16.85 12.81
C GLN A 31 -1.04 15.96 11.75
N GLU A 32 -2.08 16.48 11.11
CA GLU A 32 -2.48 16.11 9.75
C GLU A 32 -1.28 16.36 8.83
N GLY A 33 -0.33 15.44 8.87
CA GLY A 33 0.82 15.40 8.00
C GLY A 33 0.30 15.09 6.62
N ALA A 34 0.05 16.15 5.83
CA ALA A 34 -0.22 16.07 4.40
C ALA A 34 0.60 14.93 3.77
N PRO A 35 -0.01 14.03 2.99
CA PRO A 35 0.69 12.87 2.45
C PRO A 35 1.91 13.38 1.69
N ARG A 36 3.10 12.93 2.12
CA ARG A 36 4.38 13.22 1.46
C ARG A 36 4.22 12.86 -0.03
N ARG A 37 4.05 13.90 -0.85
CA ARG A 37 3.36 13.91 -2.15
C ARG A 37 3.91 12.98 -3.25
N SER A 38 5.05 12.33 -3.07
CA SER A 38 5.65 11.53 -4.14
C SER A 38 5.31 10.03 -4.06
N GLY A 39 5.12 9.46 -2.86
CA GLY A 39 4.77 8.04 -2.71
C GLY A 39 3.27 7.75 -2.73
N GLY A 40 2.45 8.68 -2.22
CA GLY A 40 1.00 8.48 -2.09
C GLY A 40 0.25 8.44 -3.42
N MET A 41 0.70 9.18 -4.43
CA MET A 41 0.02 9.24 -5.73
C MET A 41 0.09 7.89 -6.47
N GLN A 42 1.21 7.18 -6.38
CA GLN A 42 1.35 5.86 -6.98
C GLN A 42 0.39 4.86 -6.33
N GLN A 43 0.31 4.87 -5.00
CA GLN A 43 -0.60 3.99 -4.27
C GLN A 43 -2.07 4.28 -4.59
N GLN A 44 -2.44 5.56 -4.72
CA GLN A 44 -3.79 5.97 -5.10
C GLN A 44 -4.17 5.45 -6.50
N MET A 45 -3.26 5.52 -7.46
CA MET A 45 -3.51 4.96 -8.81
C MET A 45 -3.68 3.43 -8.78
N LEU A 46 -2.92 2.73 -7.94
CA LEU A 46 -3.05 1.28 -7.80
C LEU A 46 -4.38 0.86 -7.17
N MET A 47 -4.88 1.65 -6.22
CA MET A 47 -6.16 1.42 -5.54
C MET A 47 -7.36 2.04 -6.28
N LYS A 48 -7.15 2.60 -7.47
CA LYS A 48 -8.22 3.22 -8.26
C LYS A 48 -9.31 2.19 -8.55
N ASP A 49 -10.56 2.58 -8.31
CA ASP A 49 -11.75 1.74 -8.50
C ASP A 49 -11.78 0.46 -7.62
N ILE A 50 -11.03 0.47 -6.50
CA ILE A 50 -11.04 -0.59 -5.47
C ILE A 50 -11.61 -0.03 -4.17
N THR A 51 -12.79 -0.52 -3.78
CA THR A 51 -13.35 -0.24 -2.45
C THR A 51 -12.79 -1.25 -1.46
N LEU A 52 -12.07 -0.80 -0.44
CA LEU A 52 -11.51 -1.64 0.61
C LEU A 52 -12.48 -1.75 1.80
N SER A 53 -12.52 -2.92 2.45
CA SER A 53 -13.10 -3.03 3.79
C SER A 53 -12.17 -2.40 4.84
N ALA A 54 -12.70 -2.11 6.03
CA ALA A 54 -11.91 -1.59 7.14
C ALA A 54 -10.73 -2.52 7.50
N GLU A 55 -10.95 -3.83 7.46
CA GLU A 55 -9.93 -4.83 7.74
C GLU A 55 -8.82 -4.82 6.67
N GLN A 56 -9.20 -4.76 5.39
CA GLN A 56 -8.24 -4.67 4.29
C GLN A 56 -7.42 -3.38 4.38
N GLN A 57 -8.06 -2.26 4.72
CA GLN A 57 -7.39 -0.99 4.90
C GLN A 57 -6.34 -1.05 6.02
N ALA A 58 -6.70 -1.61 7.18
CA ALA A 58 -5.76 -1.78 8.30
C ALA A 58 -4.56 -2.68 7.94
N GLN A 59 -4.80 -3.77 7.21
CA GLN A 59 -3.72 -4.66 6.74
C GLN A 59 -2.80 -3.96 5.74
N ILE A 60 -3.37 -3.24 4.77
CA ILE A 60 -2.60 -2.48 3.77
C ILE A 60 -1.80 -1.37 4.45
N GLU A 61 -2.35 -0.68 5.45
CA GLU A 61 -1.62 0.32 6.22
C GLU A 61 -0.40 -0.28 6.92
N LYS A 62 -0.56 -1.45 7.55
CA LYS A 62 0.57 -2.19 8.16
C LYS A 62 1.64 -2.56 7.14
N ILE A 63 1.24 -3.07 5.96
CA ILE A 63 2.17 -3.40 4.87
C ILE A 63 2.93 -2.15 4.40
N ASN A 64 2.22 -1.03 4.23
CA ASN A 64 2.80 0.24 3.81
C ASN A 64 3.76 0.80 4.87
N GLY A 65 3.41 0.70 6.15
CA GLY A 65 4.28 1.09 7.26
C GLY A 65 5.60 0.33 7.25
N ALA A 66 5.55 -1.00 7.15
CA ALA A 66 6.74 -1.83 7.06
C ALA A 66 7.59 -1.51 5.81
N ALA A 67 6.97 -1.35 4.65
CA ALA A 67 7.67 -0.98 3.42
C ALA A 67 8.33 0.41 3.52
N MET A 68 7.69 1.37 4.21
CA MET A 68 8.24 2.69 4.45
C MET A 68 9.46 2.66 5.38
N GLU A 69 9.46 1.77 6.38
CA GLU A 69 10.60 1.55 7.26
C GLU A 69 11.78 0.94 6.50
N GLU A 70 11.55 -0.14 5.73
CA GLU A 70 12.56 -0.75 4.85
C GLU A 70 13.10 0.28 3.83
N MET A 71 12.24 1.15 3.29
CA MET A 71 12.62 2.22 2.37
C MET A 71 13.52 3.25 3.05
N ARG A 72 13.25 3.60 4.31
CA ARG A 72 14.05 4.55 5.08
C ARG A 72 15.45 3.99 5.37
N ALA A 73 15.57 2.68 5.60
CA ALA A 73 16.86 2.02 5.78
C ALA A 73 17.74 2.05 4.51
N LEU A 74 17.15 2.17 3.32
CA LEU A 74 17.87 2.34 2.05
C LEU A 74 18.36 3.78 1.80
N GLY A 75 18.17 4.68 2.77
CA GLY A 75 18.64 6.06 2.74
C GLY A 75 17.68 7.04 2.04
N PRO A 76 17.68 8.32 2.47
CA PRO A 76 16.76 9.32 1.97
C PRO A 76 17.00 9.62 0.48
N MET A 77 15.93 9.86 -0.27
CA MET A 77 16.06 10.58 -1.54
C MET A 77 16.27 12.06 -1.22
N GLN A 78 17.52 12.52 -1.27
CA GLN A 78 17.83 13.93 -1.08
C GLN A 78 17.21 14.73 -2.22
N ARG A 79 16.33 15.66 -1.87
CA ARG A 79 15.72 16.57 -2.85
C ARG A 79 16.83 17.47 -3.42
N GLY A 80 17.05 17.39 -4.73
CA GLY A 80 18.13 18.12 -5.41
C GLY A 80 19.52 17.49 -5.29
N GLY A 81 19.65 16.33 -4.63
CA GLY A 81 20.86 15.54 -4.64
C GLY A 81 21.01 14.70 -5.91
N PRO A 82 22.20 14.13 -6.17
CA PRO A 82 22.40 13.20 -7.26
C PRO A 82 21.46 11.99 -7.10
N PRO A 83 20.98 11.40 -8.21
CA PRO A 83 20.18 10.19 -8.16
C PRO A 83 20.97 9.07 -7.45
N PRO A 84 20.28 8.18 -6.74
CA PRO A 84 20.95 7.07 -6.07
C PRO A 84 21.62 6.13 -7.06
N ASP A 85 22.66 5.44 -6.58
CA ASP A 85 23.37 4.43 -7.36
C ASP A 85 22.44 3.30 -7.87
N SER A 86 22.93 2.55 -8.87
CA SER A 86 22.17 1.49 -9.52
C SER A 86 21.72 0.39 -8.56
N ALA A 87 22.57 0.01 -7.59
CA ALA A 87 22.27 -1.03 -6.62
C ALA A 87 21.14 -0.62 -5.66
N THR A 88 21.18 0.61 -5.16
CA THR A 88 20.16 1.18 -4.30
C THR A 88 18.85 1.37 -5.07
N ARG A 89 18.91 1.76 -6.35
CA ARG A 89 17.73 1.80 -7.22
C ARG A 89 17.11 0.41 -7.41
N ALA A 90 17.92 -0.63 -7.61
CA ALA A 90 17.44 -2.00 -7.75
C ALA A 90 16.73 -2.47 -6.47
N LYS A 91 17.36 -2.30 -5.30
CA LYS A 91 16.76 -2.64 -3.99
C LYS A 91 15.42 -1.93 -3.75
N ARG A 92 15.33 -0.64 -4.07
CA ARG A 92 14.07 0.11 -3.98
C ARG A 92 12.98 -0.44 -4.90
N ASN A 93 13.36 -0.90 -6.10
CA ASN A 93 12.41 -1.49 -7.04
C ASN A 93 11.92 -2.86 -6.53
N GLU A 94 12.80 -3.69 -5.99
CA GLU A 94 12.44 -4.97 -5.37
C GLU A 94 11.51 -4.77 -4.18
N LEU A 95 11.81 -3.81 -3.31
CA LEU A 95 10.96 -3.45 -2.18
C LEU A 95 9.54 -3.06 -2.63
N ARG A 96 9.42 -2.23 -3.68
CA ARG A 96 8.10 -1.87 -4.24
C ARG A 96 7.37 -3.08 -4.82
N LYS A 97 8.06 -3.96 -5.54
CA LYS A 97 7.45 -5.19 -6.07
C LYS A 97 6.93 -6.09 -4.95
N LYS A 98 7.73 -6.27 -3.89
CA LYS A 98 7.35 -7.01 -2.68
C LYS A 98 6.12 -6.40 -2.03
N GLN A 99 6.12 -5.08 -1.82
CA GLN A 99 4.96 -4.37 -1.27
C GLN A 99 3.69 -4.60 -2.09
N PHE A 100 3.75 -4.49 -3.42
CA PHE A 100 2.58 -4.72 -4.27
C PHE A 100 2.08 -6.16 -4.21
N ALA A 101 2.99 -7.13 -4.15
CA ALA A 101 2.63 -8.53 -3.99
C ALA A 101 1.93 -8.80 -2.65
N GLU A 102 2.39 -8.19 -1.55
CA GLU A 102 1.73 -8.31 -0.24
C GLU A 102 0.36 -7.61 -0.23
N VAL A 103 0.24 -6.40 -0.79
CA VAL A 103 -1.06 -5.71 -0.92
C VAL A 103 -2.03 -6.56 -1.73
N ARG A 104 -1.59 -7.15 -2.85
CA ARG A 104 -2.44 -8.02 -3.69
C ARG A 104 -3.03 -9.20 -2.93
N LYS A 105 -2.31 -9.77 -1.96
CA LYS A 105 -2.79 -10.90 -1.14
C LYS A 105 -3.94 -10.53 -0.21
N VAL A 106 -4.06 -9.26 0.17
CA VAL A 106 -5.14 -8.74 1.03
C VAL A 106 -6.44 -8.53 0.24
N LEU A 107 -6.32 -8.34 -1.07
CA LEU A 107 -7.45 -8.06 -1.95
C LEU A 107 -8.24 -9.34 -2.28
N THR A 108 -9.55 -9.19 -2.46
CA THR A 108 -10.41 -10.26 -2.98
C THR A 108 -10.05 -10.58 -4.43
N ALA A 109 -10.46 -11.75 -4.93
CA ALA A 109 -10.19 -12.15 -6.31
C ALA A 109 -10.72 -11.15 -7.35
N GLU A 110 -11.82 -10.46 -7.08
CA GLU A 110 -12.38 -9.44 -7.96
C GLU A 110 -11.54 -8.15 -7.92
N GLN A 111 -11.21 -7.66 -6.72
CA GLN A 111 -10.36 -6.49 -6.53
C GLN A 111 -8.96 -6.70 -7.13
N GLN A 112 -8.42 -7.93 -7.06
CA GLN A 112 -7.13 -8.28 -7.67
C GLN A 112 -7.12 -8.03 -9.18
N LYS A 113 -8.22 -8.29 -9.90
CA LYS A 113 -8.31 -8.03 -11.35
C LYS A 113 -8.13 -6.54 -11.65
N THR A 114 -8.83 -5.68 -10.90
CA THR A 114 -8.70 -4.22 -11.03
C THR A 114 -7.30 -3.77 -10.64
N PHE A 115 -6.74 -4.30 -9.55
CA PHE A 115 -5.40 -3.98 -9.09
C PHE A 115 -4.33 -4.32 -10.12
N ASP A 116 -4.41 -5.51 -10.71
CA ASP A 116 -3.47 -5.98 -11.74
C ASP A 116 -3.57 -5.11 -13.00
N ALA A 117 -4.79 -4.73 -13.43
CA ALA A 117 -5.00 -3.78 -14.52
C ALA A 117 -4.41 -2.39 -14.23
N ASN A 118 -4.56 -1.89 -13.00
CA ASN A 118 -3.97 -0.61 -12.58
C ASN A 118 -2.43 -0.66 -12.57
N ILE A 119 -1.83 -1.80 -12.22
CA ILE A 119 -0.37 -2.01 -12.33
C ILE A 119 0.07 -1.89 -13.80
N GLU A 120 -0.63 -2.54 -14.72
CA GLU A 120 -0.31 -2.49 -16.14
C GLU A 120 -0.43 -1.08 -16.70
N GLU A 121 -1.51 -0.36 -16.37
CA GLU A 121 -1.71 1.03 -16.77
C GLU A 121 -0.57 1.92 -16.27
N LEU A 122 -0.20 1.77 -15.00
CA LEU A 122 0.91 2.50 -14.42
C LEU A 122 2.23 2.20 -15.16
N GLN A 123 2.49 0.94 -15.49
CA GLN A 123 3.68 0.56 -16.25
C GLN A 123 3.68 1.18 -17.65
N LYS A 124 2.54 1.21 -18.35
CA LYS A 124 2.40 1.86 -19.65
C LYS A 124 2.71 3.36 -19.57
N ARG A 125 2.09 4.07 -18.62
CA ARG A 125 2.38 5.50 -18.37
C ARG A 125 3.86 5.76 -18.08
N MET A 126 4.48 4.90 -17.26
CA MET A 126 5.91 4.99 -16.96
C MET A 126 6.80 4.76 -18.19
N GLN A 127 6.37 3.93 -19.15
CA GLN A 127 7.09 3.73 -20.41
C GLN A 127 6.92 4.91 -21.35
N GLU A 128 5.71 5.46 -21.46
CA GLU A 128 5.42 6.66 -22.26
C GLU A 128 6.24 7.86 -21.79
N MET A 129 6.29 8.11 -20.48
CA MET A 129 7.13 9.17 -19.90
C MET A 129 8.64 9.00 -20.14
N ARG A 130 9.10 7.80 -20.45
CA ARG A 130 10.52 7.54 -20.78
C ARG A 130 10.82 7.69 -22.27
N ARG A 131 9.79 7.63 -23.11
CA ARG A 131 9.91 7.76 -24.57
C ARG A 131 9.83 9.22 -25.01
N ASN A 132 9.13 10.05 -24.23
CA ASN A 132 9.07 11.50 -24.39
C ASN A 132 10.24 12.19 -23.70
#